data_AF-A0A1J4SEG3-F1
#
_entry.id   AF-A0A1J4SEG3-F1
#
_cell.length_a   1.000
_cell.length_b   1.000
_cell.length_c   1.000
_cell.angle_alpha   90.00
_cell.angle_beta   90.00
_cell.angle_gamma   90.00
#
_symmetry.space_group_name_H-M   'P 1'
#
loop_
_entity.id
_entity.type
_entity.pdbx_description
1 polymer ?
#
loop_
_entity_poly.entity_id
_entity_poly.type
_entity_poly.pdbx_seq_one_letter_code
_entity_poly.pdbx_strand_id
1 'polypeptide(L)'
;MSGHSHWATIKRTKKGRILISSAGVLLGAIFLALAVTTPIEAPNQFFIFMCLTAIFMPLSSANVIATVYDVTVPEVRSTAQAVEYFIENAGAAFAPILTGVIADAYSLQTAILIIPTVTWGLCFIFYLGALFTIDKDHSDLRAQMAARAKAM
;
A
#
# COMPACT_ATOMS: atom_id res chain seq x y z
N MET A 1 -32.00 -2.14 -23.22
CA MET A 1 -31.03 -1.10 -23.64
C MET A 1 -30.87 -0.10 -22.50
N SER A 2 -29.66 0.41 -22.26
CA SER A 2 -29.24 1.26 -21.11
C SER A 2 -28.71 0.54 -19.86
N GLY A 3 -27.59 -0.17 -19.98
CA GLY A 3 -26.79 -0.64 -18.83
C GLY A 3 -25.28 -0.65 -19.07
N HIS A 4 -24.83 -0.12 -20.21
CA HIS A 4 -23.46 -0.28 -20.72
C HIS A 4 -22.65 1.03 -20.74
N SER A 5 -23.02 2.07 -19.99
CA SER A 5 -22.23 3.32 -19.93
C SER A 5 -21.41 3.48 -18.64
N HIS A 6 -21.75 2.77 -17.55
CA HIS A 6 -20.98 2.87 -16.29
C HIS A 6 -19.65 2.12 -16.29
N TRP A 7 -19.48 1.07 -17.10
CA TRP A 7 -18.23 0.28 -17.14
C TRP A 7 -17.08 0.99 -17.87
N ALA A 8 -17.37 2.02 -18.66
CA ALA A 8 -16.35 2.74 -19.43
C ALA A 8 -15.45 3.63 -18.56
N THR A 9 -15.94 4.09 -17.41
CA THR A 9 -15.18 4.95 -16.48
C THR A 9 -14.25 4.15 -15.56
N ILE A 10 -14.48 2.84 -15.41
CA ILE A 10 -13.57 1.88 -14.71
C ILE A 10 -12.46 1.41 -15.68
N LYS A 11 -11.95 2.32 -16.52
CA LYS A 11 -10.81 2.10 -17.42
C LYS A 11 -9.57 2.86 -16.96
N ARG A 12 -9.49 3.29 -15.70
CA ARG A 12 -8.19 3.68 -15.14
C ARG A 12 -7.39 2.40 -14.95
N THR A 13 -6.37 2.25 -15.78
CA THR A 13 -5.47 1.10 -15.92
C THR A 13 -5.25 0.35 -14.60
N LYS A 14 -5.33 -0.99 -14.63
CA LYS A 14 -5.10 -1.86 -13.47
C LYS A 14 -3.74 -1.61 -12.82
N LYS A 15 -2.73 -1.39 -13.67
CA LYS A 15 -1.39 -0.93 -13.29
C LYS A 15 -1.38 0.44 -12.62
N GLY A 16 -2.35 1.29 -12.93
CA GLY A 16 -2.50 2.62 -12.35
C GLY A 16 -2.68 2.60 -10.84
N ARG A 17 -3.38 1.60 -10.26
CA ARG A 17 -3.53 1.46 -8.81
C ARG A 17 -2.17 1.20 -8.15
N ILE A 18 -1.43 0.23 -8.68
CA ILE A 18 -0.08 -0.12 -8.20
C ILE A 18 0.89 1.05 -8.39
N LEU A 19 0.82 1.78 -9.50
CA LEU A 19 1.63 2.97 -9.73
C LEU A 19 1.32 4.09 -8.72
N ILE A 20 0.05 4.32 -8.38
CA ILE A 20 -0.34 5.28 -7.35
C ILE A 20 0.12 4.80 -5.97
N SER A 21 0.04 3.51 -5.66
CA SER A 21 0.60 2.94 -4.43
C SER A 21 2.10 3.16 -4.33
N SER A 22 2.84 2.87 -5.40
CA SER A 22 4.30 3.08 -5.47
C SER A 22 4.67 4.55 -5.33
N ALA A 23 3.94 5.45 -5.99
CA ALA A 23 4.15 6.89 -5.86
C ALA A 23 3.84 7.37 -4.44
N GLY A 24 2.75 6.89 -3.82
CA GLY A 24 2.39 7.22 -2.45
C GLY A 24 3.44 6.79 -1.44
N VAL A 25 3.99 5.58 -1.58
CA VAL A 25 5.08 5.07 -0.73
C VAL A 25 6.36 5.87 -0.91
N LEU A 26 6.78 6.15 -2.16
CA LEU A 26 8.00 6.92 -2.42
C LEU A 26 7.88 8.37 -1.94
N LEU A 27 6.77 9.04 -2.22
CA LEU A 27 6.55 10.41 -1.77
C LEU A 27 6.41 10.48 -0.25
N GLY A 28 5.69 9.53 0.36
CA GLY A 28 5.63 9.38 1.82
C GLY A 28 7.02 9.20 2.44
N ALA A 29 7.88 8.36 1.84
CA ALA A 29 9.28 8.17 2.24
C ALA A 29 10.08 9.45 2.26
N ILE A 30 10.01 10.19 1.16
CA ILE A 30 10.74 11.44 1.00
C ILE A 30 10.25 12.47 2.02
N PHE A 31 8.92 12.65 2.16
CA PHE A 31 8.39 13.65 3.09
C PHE A 31 8.64 13.31 4.56
N LEU A 32 8.58 12.04 4.94
CA LEU A 32 8.92 11.62 6.31
C LEU A 32 10.41 11.86 6.61
N ALA A 33 11.30 11.51 5.68
CA ALA A 33 12.73 11.77 5.84
C ALA A 33 13.02 13.28 5.97
N LEU A 34 12.38 14.11 5.13
CA LEU A 34 12.49 15.56 5.22
C LEU A 34 11.92 16.11 6.54
N ALA A 35 10.80 15.57 7.02
CA ALA A 35 10.23 15.94 8.32
C ALA A 35 11.22 15.66 9.47
N VAL A 36 11.76 14.45 9.53
CA VAL A 36 12.64 14.01 10.64
C VAL A 36 14.03 14.64 10.60
N THR A 37 14.48 15.10 9.43
CA THR A 37 15.74 15.86 9.27
C THR A 37 15.57 17.36 9.49
N THR A 38 14.34 17.86 9.66
CA THR A 38 14.08 19.29 9.89
C THR A 38 14.60 19.71 11.27
N PRO A 39 15.37 20.82 11.38
CA PRO A 39 15.82 21.35 12.66
C PRO A 39 14.67 21.71 13.59
N ILE A 40 14.88 21.54 14.90
CA ILE A 40 13.88 21.85 15.95
C ILE A 40 13.46 23.34 15.92
N GLU A 41 14.33 24.21 15.42
CA GLU A 41 14.11 25.64 15.28
C GLU A 41 13.06 26.02 14.21
N ALA A 42 12.67 25.09 13.34
CA ALA A 42 11.74 25.31 12.23
C ALA A 42 10.46 24.44 12.31
N PRO A 43 9.63 24.58 13.36
CA PRO A 43 8.45 23.73 13.58
C PRO A 43 7.41 23.82 12.45
N ASN A 44 7.31 24.98 11.79
CA ASN A 44 6.40 25.17 10.65
C ASN A 44 6.78 24.27 9.46
N GLN A 45 8.08 24.09 9.20
CA GLN A 45 8.56 23.23 8.12
C GLN A 45 8.29 21.75 8.43
N PHE A 46 8.53 21.33 9.69
CA PHE A 46 8.15 20.00 10.16
C PHE A 46 6.65 19.73 9.98
N PHE A 47 5.81 20.69 10.39
CA PHE A 47 4.35 20.56 10.27
C PHE A 47 3.90 20.36 8.83
N ILE A 48 4.43 21.14 7.88
CA ILE A 48 4.10 21.02 6.45
C ILE A 48 4.48 19.63 5.93
N PHE A 49 5.70 19.14 6.22
CA PHE A 49 6.13 17.82 5.77
C PHE A 49 5.34 16.68 6.41
N MET A 50 4.94 16.83 7.67
CA MET A 50 4.05 15.87 8.33
C MET A 50 2.65 15.85 7.71
N CYS A 51 2.08 17.01 7.36
CA CYS A 51 0.81 17.08 6.64
C CYS A 51 0.90 16.40 5.27
N LEU A 52 1.98 16.65 4.52
CA LEU A 52 2.21 15.96 3.24
C LEU A 52 2.32 14.45 3.44
N THR A 53 3.11 14.00 4.41
CA THR A 53 3.24 12.57 4.74
C THR A 53 1.87 11.95 5.04
N ALA A 54 1.03 12.62 5.84
CA ALA A 54 -0.29 12.14 6.19
C ALA A 54 -1.26 12.01 5.00
N ILE A 55 -1.09 12.83 3.95
CA ILE A 55 -1.91 12.77 2.73
C ILE A 55 -1.45 11.62 1.82
N PHE A 56 -0.14 11.42 1.68
CA PHE A 56 0.41 10.43 0.74
C PHE A 56 0.42 9.00 1.31
N MET A 57 0.56 8.84 2.62
CA MET A 57 0.65 7.52 3.27
C MET A 57 -0.59 6.62 3.01
N PRO A 58 -1.84 7.10 3.11
CA PRO A 58 -3.04 6.27 2.91
C PRO A 58 -3.28 5.87 1.44
N LEU A 59 -2.64 6.55 0.48
CA LEU A 59 -2.78 6.22 -0.94
C LEU A 59 -2.26 4.81 -1.23
N SER A 60 -1.27 4.35 -0.47
CA SER A 60 -0.73 3.01 -0.59
C SER A 60 -1.72 1.96 -0.09
N SER A 61 -2.18 2.10 1.15
CA SER A 61 -3.04 1.10 1.81
C SER A 61 -4.36 0.88 1.08
N ALA A 62 -5.08 1.94 0.72
CA ALA A 62 -6.36 1.83 0.02
C ALA A 62 -6.25 1.13 -1.34
N ASN A 63 -5.17 1.38 -2.07
CA ASN A 63 -4.97 0.80 -3.40
C ASN A 63 -4.49 -0.66 -3.34
N VAL A 64 -3.76 -1.08 -2.31
CA VAL A 64 -3.35 -2.48 -2.12
C VAL A 64 -4.57 -3.37 -1.89
N ILE A 65 -5.46 -2.99 -0.97
CA ILE A 65 -6.68 -3.76 -0.67
C ILE A 65 -7.54 -3.90 -1.91
N ALA A 66 -7.73 -2.80 -2.65
CA ALA A 66 -8.48 -2.81 -3.89
C ALA A 66 -7.85 -3.75 -4.94
N THR A 67 -6.53 -3.83 -4.99
CA THR A 67 -5.78 -4.72 -5.90
C THR A 67 -5.94 -6.20 -5.50
N VAL A 68 -5.98 -6.52 -4.21
CA VAL A 68 -6.25 -7.88 -3.72
C VAL A 68 -7.67 -8.32 -4.09
N TYR A 69 -8.66 -7.45 -3.93
CA TYR A 69 -10.06 -7.71 -4.28
C TYR A 69 -10.32 -7.88 -5.77
N ASP A 70 -9.47 -7.29 -6.58
CA ASP A 70 -9.49 -7.35 -8.05
C ASP A 70 -9.06 -8.72 -8.60
N VAL A 71 -8.31 -9.50 -7.81
CA VAL A 71 -7.79 -10.84 -8.17
C VAL A 71 -8.33 -11.97 -7.30
N THR A 72 -9.10 -11.66 -6.26
CA THR A 72 -9.74 -12.68 -5.40
C THR A 72 -11.17 -12.96 -5.84
N VAL A 73 -11.51 -14.25 -5.87
CA VAL A 73 -12.89 -14.68 -6.10
C VAL A 73 -13.79 -14.23 -4.93
N PRO A 74 -15.07 -13.92 -5.19
CA PRO A 74 -15.98 -13.41 -4.16
C PRO A 74 -16.11 -14.31 -2.93
N GLU A 75 -16.00 -15.63 -3.11
CA GLU A 75 -16.23 -16.63 -2.06
C GLU A 75 -15.15 -16.62 -0.97
N VAL A 76 -13.93 -16.19 -1.30
CA VAL A 76 -12.78 -16.16 -0.36
C VAL A 76 -12.32 -14.75 -0.02
N ARG A 77 -13.05 -13.72 -0.47
CA ARG A 77 -12.66 -12.32 -0.26
C ARG A 77 -12.58 -11.95 1.23
N SER A 78 -13.50 -12.46 2.05
CA SER A 78 -13.48 -12.27 3.50
C SER A 78 -12.26 -12.92 4.15
N THR A 79 -11.87 -14.10 3.69
CA THR A 79 -10.64 -14.78 4.15
C THR A 79 -9.40 -14.00 3.75
N ALA A 80 -9.34 -13.47 2.52
CA ALA A 80 -8.23 -12.61 2.08
C ALA A 80 -8.11 -11.36 2.97
N GLN A 81 -9.23 -10.70 3.27
CA GLN A 81 -9.26 -9.54 4.18
C GLN A 81 -8.82 -9.92 5.61
N ALA A 82 -9.24 -11.08 6.12
CA ALA A 82 -8.86 -11.53 7.45
C ALA A 82 -7.35 -11.79 7.56
N VAL A 83 -6.75 -12.38 6.53
CA VAL A 83 -5.29 -12.61 6.47
C VAL A 83 -4.54 -11.29 6.39
N GLU A 84 -5.00 -10.34 5.57
CA GLU A 84 -4.42 -8.99 5.49
C GLU A 84 -4.42 -8.32 6.87
N TYR A 85 -5.59 -8.25 7.53
CA TYR A 85 -5.70 -7.64 8.85
C TYR A 85 -4.86 -8.35 9.90
N PHE A 86 -4.75 -9.68 9.84
CA PHE A 86 -3.89 -10.42 10.75
C PHE A 86 -2.43 -9.99 10.61
N ILE A 87 -1.93 -9.84 9.39
CA ILE A 87 -0.57 -9.39 9.10
C ILE A 87 -0.37 -7.94 9.53
N GLU A 88 -1.33 -7.06 9.24
CA GLU A 88 -1.28 -5.64 9.63
C GLU A 88 -1.20 -5.48 11.15
N ASN A 89 -2.07 -6.17 11.89
CA ASN A 89 -2.10 -6.12 13.35
C ASN A 89 -0.85 -6.75 13.97
N ALA A 90 -0.32 -7.84 13.39
CA ALA A 90 0.95 -8.41 13.82
C ALA A 90 2.08 -7.38 13.66
N GLY A 91 2.17 -6.73 12.48
CA GLY A 91 3.14 -5.67 12.24
C GLY A 91 3.02 -4.53 13.25
N ALA A 92 1.81 -4.03 13.49
CA ALA A 92 1.54 -2.98 14.46
C ALA A 92 1.90 -3.38 15.90
N ALA A 93 1.69 -4.64 16.28
CA ALA A 93 2.05 -5.15 17.60
C ALA A 93 3.57 -5.25 17.82
N PHE A 94 4.33 -5.66 16.78
CA PHE A 94 5.78 -5.81 16.87
C PHE A 94 6.56 -4.51 16.60
N ALA A 95 5.98 -3.54 15.90
CA ALA A 95 6.64 -2.29 15.55
C ALA A 95 7.21 -1.50 16.74
N PRO A 96 6.49 -1.34 17.89
CA PRO A 96 7.03 -0.65 19.06
C PRO A 96 8.24 -1.36 19.68
N ILE A 97 8.22 -2.70 19.70
CA ILE A 97 9.33 -3.50 20.25
C ILE A 97 10.58 -3.29 19.38
N LEU A 98 10.45 -3.40 18.06
CA LEU A 98 11.56 -3.17 17.13
C LEU A 98 12.08 -1.72 17.22
N THR A 99 11.16 -0.75 17.29
CA THR A 99 11.52 0.66 17.43
C THR A 99 12.28 0.92 18.73
N GLY A 100 11.81 0.36 19.85
CA GLY A 100 12.46 0.49 21.16
C GLY A 100 13.87 -0.08 21.16
N VAL A 101 14.05 -1.31 20.68
CA VAL A 101 15.38 -1.95 20.63
C VAL A 101 16.37 -1.16 19.77
N ILE A 102 15.95 -0.63 18.61
CA ILE A 102 16.81 0.18 17.75
C ILE A 102 17.09 1.55 18.36
N ALA A 103 16.10 2.15 19.02
CA ALA A 103 16.24 3.44 19.68
C ALA A 103 17.23 3.37 20.86
N ASP A 104 17.19 2.29 21.65
CA ASP A 104 18.11 2.05 22.77
C ASP A 104 19.54 1.81 22.29
N ALA A 105 19.72 1.16 21.13
CA ALA A 105 21.04 0.84 20.58
C ALA A 105 21.72 2.00 19.83
N TYR A 106 20.95 2.86 19.14
CA TYR A 106 21.49 3.93 18.30
C TYR A 106 20.95 5.30 18.71
N SER A 107 19.70 5.58 18.34
CA SER A 107 18.95 6.78 18.73
C SER A 107 17.52 6.67 18.23
N LEU A 108 16.61 7.43 18.85
CA LEU A 108 15.23 7.52 18.39
C LEU A 108 15.13 8.04 16.95
N GLN A 109 15.94 9.03 16.59
CA GLN A 109 15.96 9.60 15.24
C GLN A 109 16.37 8.53 14.21
N THR A 110 17.38 7.73 14.51
CA THR A 110 17.83 6.62 13.66
C THR A 110 16.74 5.57 13.50
N ALA A 111 16.03 5.21 14.58
CA ALA A 111 14.93 4.24 14.52
C ALA A 111 13.79 4.73 13.60
N ILE A 112 13.37 5.99 13.76
CA ILE A 112 12.28 6.59 12.97
C ILE A 112 12.66 6.75 11.49
N LEU A 113 13.94 6.90 11.16
CA LEU A 113 14.39 6.95 9.76
C LEU A 113 14.56 5.57 9.14
N ILE A 114 15.25 4.65 9.81
CA ILE A 114 15.63 3.35 9.22
C ILE A 114 14.40 2.45 9.04
N ILE A 115 13.55 2.32 10.06
CA ILE A 115 12.44 1.36 10.03
C ILE A 115 11.47 1.64 8.87
N PRO A 116 10.95 2.87 8.69
CA PRO A 116 10.05 3.17 7.59
C PRO A 116 10.77 3.14 6.24
N THR A 117 12.02 3.60 6.14
CA THR A 117 12.76 3.61 4.88
C THR A 117 12.98 2.19 4.34
N VAL A 118 13.37 1.25 5.20
CA VAL A 118 13.53 -0.16 4.82
C VAL A 118 12.18 -0.78 4.47
N THR A 119 11.16 -0.57 5.29
CA THR A 119 9.83 -1.13 5.07
C THR A 119 9.23 -0.64 3.76
N TRP A 120 9.31 0.67 3.48
CA TRP A 120 8.82 1.27 2.25
C TRP A 120 9.64 0.87 1.02
N GLY A 121 10.96 0.69 1.17
CA GLY A 121 11.79 0.10 0.12
C GLY A 121 11.34 -1.33 -0.23
N LEU A 122 11.07 -2.16 0.77
CA LEU A 122 10.53 -3.51 0.57
C LEU A 122 9.14 -3.48 -0.08
N CYS A 123 8.23 -2.61 0.39
CA CYS A 123 6.92 -2.42 -0.23
C CYS A 123 7.02 -2.04 -1.71
N PHE A 124 7.95 -1.13 -2.05
CA PHE A 124 8.17 -0.73 -3.44
C PHE A 124 8.63 -1.90 -4.32
N ILE A 125 9.52 -2.76 -3.81
CA ILE A 125 9.96 -3.97 -4.52
C ILE A 125 8.77 -4.92 -4.73
N PHE A 126 7.94 -5.15 -3.72
CA PHE A 126 6.74 -6.00 -3.85
C PHE A 126 5.73 -5.43 -4.83
N TYR A 127 5.51 -4.11 -4.85
CA TYR A 127 4.64 -3.46 -5.85
C TYR A 127 5.19 -3.60 -7.26
N LEU A 128 6.51 -3.51 -7.44
CA LEU A 128 7.14 -3.71 -8.73
C LEU A 128 6.94 -5.16 -9.21
N GLY A 129 7.06 -6.14 -8.33
CA GLY A 129 6.71 -7.54 -8.62
C GLY A 129 5.23 -7.71 -9.00
N ALA A 130 4.32 -7.15 -8.20
CA ALA A 130 2.88 -7.21 -8.45
C ALA A 130 2.49 -6.55 -9.79
N LEU A 131 3.20 -5.50 -10.22
CA LEU A 131 2.94 -4.83 -11.49
C LEU A 131 3.12 -5.77 -12.70
N PHE A 132 3.99 -6.78 -12.60
CA PHE A 132 4.19 -7.78 -13.64
C PHE A 132 3.16 -8.91 -13.61
N THR A 133 2.64 -9.29 -12.45
CA THR A 133 1.69 -10.41 -12.31
C THR A 133 0.22 -10.00 -12.45
N ILE A 134 -0.12 -8.75 -12.11
CA ILE A 134 -1.51 -8.28 -11.99
C ILE A 134 -2.37 -8.47 -13.25
N ASP A 135 -1.77 -8.34 -14.44
CA ASP A 135 -2.51 -8.50 -15.70
C ASP A 135 -2.97 -9.95 -15.88
N LYS A 136 -2.11 -10.90 -15.54
CA LYS A 136 -2.35 -12.34 -15.63
C LYS A 136 -3.37 -12.79 -14.58
N ASP A 137 -3.18 -12.38 -13.33
CA ASP A 137 -4.05 -12.78 -12.23
C ASP A 137 -5.50 -12.32 -12.47
N HIS A 138 -5.67 -11.14 -13.05
CA HIS A 138 -6.98 -10.65 -13.46
C HIS A 138 -7.59 -11.42 -14.64
N SER A 139 -6.79 -11.78 -15.66
CA SER A 139 -7.32 -12.53 -16.80
C SER A 139 -7.77 -13.92 -16.35
N ASP A 140 -7.03 -14.54 -15.44
CA ASP A 140 -7.32 -15.85 -14.90
C ASP A 140 -8.61 -15.83 -14.07
N LEU A 141 -8.78 -14.81 -13.21
CA LEU A 141 -10.03 -14.62 -12.47
C LEU A 141 -11.23 -14.44 -13.41
N ARG A 142 -11.10 -13.60 -14.45
CA ARG A 142 -12.19 -13.37 -15.41
C ARG A 142 -12.51 -14.62 -16.23
N ALA A 143 -11.49 -15.37 -16.64
CA ALA A 143 -11.66 -16.62 -17.35
C ALA A 143 -12.40 -17.64 -16.49
N GLN A 144 -12.04 -17.75 -15.20
CA GLN A 144 -12.70 -18.63 -14.24
C GLN A 144 -14.17 -18.24 -14.03
N MET A 145 -14.46 -16.95 -13.85
CA MET A 145 -15.84 -16.46 -13.69
C MET A 145 -16.68 -16.70 -14.96
N ALA A 146 -16.09 -16.49 -16.14
CA ALA A 146 -16.77 -16.75 -17.42
C ALA A 146 -17.03 -18.24 -17.65
N ALA A 147 -16.11 -19.13 -17.24
CA ALA A 147 -16.31 -20.57 -17.33
C ALA A 147 -17.44 -21.05 -16.41
N ARG A 148 -17.49 -20.53 -15.16
CA ARG A 148 -18.59 -20.84 -14.22
C ARG A 148 -19.94 -20.38 -14.73
N ALA A 149 -20.02 -19.18 -15.32
CA ALA A 149 -21.25 -18.65 -15.90
C ALA A 149 -21.77 -19.46 -17.10
N LYS A 150 -20.89 -20.18 -17.81
CA LYS A 150 -21.28 -21.09 -18.90
C LYS A 150 -21.69 -22.49 -18.42
N ALA A 151 -21.31 -22.85 -17.20
CA ALA A 151 -21.62 -24.15 -16.58
C ALA A 151 -22.91 -24.12 -15.74
N MET A 152 -23.47 -22.93 -15.50
CA MET A 152 -24.84 -22.70 -15.00
C MET A 152 -25.81 -22.54 -16.16
#